data_AF-A0A972LXM3-F1
#
_entry.id   AF-A0A972LXM3-F1
#
_cell.length_a   1.000
_cell.length_b   1.000
_cell.length_c   1.000
_cell.angle_alpha   90.00
_cell.angle_beta   90.00
_cell.angle_gamma   90.00
#
_symmetry.space_group_name_H-M   'P 1'
#
loop_
_entity.id
_entity.type
_entity.pdbx_description
1 polymer ?
#
loop_
_entity_poly.entity_id
_entity_poly.type
_entity_poly.pdbx_seq_one_letter_code
_entity_poly.pdbx_strand_id
1 'polypeptide(L)'
;MSKEKIFYYLEISTDEPVDKFFAVLIITNVIAVIISTVDSIYYSYRMFFDSFETFSVFVFTAEYILRLWSCTVHPDYSHHIWGRIRYALKPLVIVDLLSIFPFYLPLLSVDLRILRILRIFRILRILKLERYFRAMSLIVRVLKKTMDELVSSMIAIGILLIIVASLMYYIEPETFHSIPEAMWWGIVTLSTVGYGDVYPQTALGKIVGSILAILGIGLFGLPAGILASGFIEELRKKNEEDLVSQ
;
A
#
# COMPACT_ATOMS: atom_id res chain seq x y z
N MET A 1 -15.84 -16.72 26.48
CA MET A 1 -16.35 -16.23 25.17
C MET A 1 -16.34 -17.39 24.19
N SER A 2 -17.42 -17.67 23.45
CA SER A 2 -17.43 -18.80 22.51
C SER A 2 -16.51 -18.53 21.31
N LYS A 3 -15.99 -19.59 20.69
CA LYS A 3 -15.08 -19.51 19.54
C LYS A 3 -15.68 -18.76 18.35
N GLU A 4 -16.99 -18.92 18.15
CA GLU A 4 -17.79 -18.22 17.14
C GLU A 4 -17.85 -16.72 17.40
N LYS A 5 -18.04 -16.29 18.67
CA LYS A 5 -18.02 -14.87 19.03
C LYS A 5 -16.65 -14.24 18.76
N ILE A 6 -15.57 -14.96 19.06
CA ILE A 6 -14.20 -14.50 18.77
C ILE A 6 -13.96 -14.37 17.26
N PHE A 7 -14.41 -15.33 16.46
CA PHE A 7 -14.32 -15.26 15.00
C PHE A 7 -15.12 -14.06 14.45
N TYR A 8 -16.35 -13.89 14.94
CA TYR A 8 -17.21 -12.78 14.53
C TYR A 8 -16.59 -11.40 14.84
N TYR A 9 -16.06 -11.21 16.06
CA TYR A 9 -15.44 -9.94 16.45
C TYR A 9 -14.13 -9.63 15.74
N LEU A 10 -13.34 -10.63 15.38
CA LEU A 10 -12.01 -10.41 14.77
C LEU A 10 -12.02 -10.36 13.24
N GLU A 11 -13.09 -10.83 12.59
CA GLU A 11 -13.14 -11.02 11.13
C GLU A 11 -14.39 -10.44 10.45
N ILE A 12 -15.51 -10.27 11.16
CA ILE A 12 -16.80 -9.89 10.53
C ILE A 12 -17.33 -8.54 11.05
N SER A 13 -17.23 -8.27 12.35
CA SER A 13 -17.72 -7.00 12.92
C SER A 13 -16.80 -5.84 12.53
N THR A 14 -17.40 -4.70 12.15
CA THR A 14 -16.68 -3.48 11.70
C THR A 14 -17.14 -2.22 12.43
N ASP A 15 -17.82 -2.35 13.57
CA ASP A 15 -18.37 -1.22 14.36
C ASP A 15 -18.18 -1.37 15.88
N GLU A 16 -17.28 -2.24 16.33
CA GLU A 16 -17.05 -2.46 17.76
C GLU A 16 -15.88 -1.62 18.32
N PRO A 17 -15.88 -1.28 19.63
CA PRO A 17 -14.77 -0.57 20.29
C PRO A 17 -13.42 -1.28 20.13
N VAL A 18 -13.43 -2.60 19.89
CA VAL A 18 -12.27 -3.43 19.64
C VAL A 18 -11.57 -3.04 18.33
N ASP A 19 -12.31 -2.83 17.25
CA ASP A 19 -11.77 -2.42 15.94
C ASP A 19 -11.13 -1.04 16.02
N LYS A 20 -11.82 -0.11 16.70
CA LYS A 20 -11.31 1.23 16.95
C LYS A 20 -10.03 1.20 17.79
N PHE A 21 -9.98 0.33 18.81
CA PHE A 21 -8.76 0.13 19.60
C PHE A 21 -7.59 -0.35 18.74
N PHE A 22 -7.78 -1.38 17.91
CA PHE A 22 -6.73 -1.87 17.03
C PHE A 22 -6.29 -0.84 16.00
N ALA A 23 -7.23 -0.12 15.37
CA ALA A 23 -6.92 0.95 14.43
C ALA A 23 -6.08 2.06 15.07
N VAL A 24 -6.48 2.54 16.26
CA VAL A 24 -5.71 3.55 17.02
C VAL A 24 -4.34 3.02 17.43
N LEU A 25 -4.26 1.76 17.88
CA LEU A 25 -3.00 1.13 18.25
C LEU A 25 -2.06 1.03 17.05
N ILE A 26 -2.55 0.60 15.88
CA ILE A 26 -1.76 0.52 14.65
C ILE A 26 -1.27 1.90 14.22
N ILE A 27 -2.15 2.90 14.17
CA ILE A 27 -1.78 4.27 13.78
C ILE A 27 -0.73 4.83 14.73
N THR A 28 -0.94 4.72 16.03
CA THR A 28 0.02 5.19 17.04
C THR A 28 1.35 4.44 16.94
N ASN A 29 1.31 3.14 16.64
CA ASN A 29 2.52 2.34 16.43
C ASN A 29 3.31 2.77 15.20
N VAL A 30 2.63 3.03 14.07
CA VAL A 30 3.26 3.55 12.86
C VAL A 30 3.90 4.91 13.12
N ILE A 31 3.20 5.82 13.81
CA ILE A 31 3.74 7.12 14.20
C ILE A 31 4.97 6.96 15.10
N ALA A 32 4.92 6.07 16.09
CA ALA A 32 6.06 5.80 16.97
C ALA A 32 7.27 5.23 16.19
N VAL A 33 7.02 4.38 15.19
CA VAL A 33 8.07 3.87 14.29
C VAL A 33 8.68 4.99 13.46
N ILE A 34 7.87 5.89 12.90
CA ILE A 34 8.36 7.04 12.12
C ILE A 34 9.21 7.95 13.01
N ILE A 35 8.71 8.33 14.19
CA ILE A 35 9.45 9.22 15.11
C ILE A 35 10.73 8.54 15.62
N SER A 36 10.72 7.23 15.85
CA SER A 36 11.92 6.50 16.29
C SER A 36 13.00 6.38 15.21
N THR A 37 12.72 6.74 13.94
CA THR A 37 13.78 6.87 12.92
C THR A 37 14.66 8.10 13.13
N VAL A 38 14.24 9.07 13.94
CA VAL A 38 15.03 10.24 14.30
C VAL A 38 15.90 9.88 15.52
N ASP A 39 17.19 9.62 15.27
CA ASP A 39 18.14 9.14 16.29
C ASP A 39 18.13 9.99 17.58
N SER A 40 18.12 11.32 17.47
CA SER A 40 18.11 12.21 18.64
C SER A 40 16.88 12.02 19.53
N ILE A 41 15.71 11.78 18.94
CA ILE A 41 14.46 11.55 19.66
C ILE A 41 14.46 10.12 20.22
N TYR A 42 14.89 9.14 19.43
CA TYR A 42 14.94 7.75 19.87
C TYR A 42 15.85 7.57 21.08
N TYR A 43 17.07 8.10 21.07
CA TYR A 43 17.97 7.97 22.22
C TYR A 43 17.46 8.69 23.46
N SER A 44 16.72 9.79 23.30
CA SER A 44 16.12 10.54 24.42
C SER A 44 14.94 9.81 25.07
N TYR A 45 14.14 9.06 24.29
CA TYR A 45 12.93 8.37 24.76
C TYR A 45 12.98 6.86 24.53
N ARG A 46 14.18 6.28 24.51
CA ARG A 46 14.41 4.88 24.13
C ARG A 46 13.53 3.89 24.88
N MET A 47 13.46 4.06 26.20
CA MET A 47 12.65 3.19 27.06
C MET A 47 11.17 3.23 26.67
N PHE A 48 10.63 4.40 26.31
CA PHE A 48 9.25 4.53 25.88
C PHE A 48 9.00 3.79 24.55
N PHE A 49 9.85 4.01 23.54
CA PHE A 49 9.69 3.38 22.23
C PHE A 49 9.85 1.86 22.29
N ASP A 50 10.88 1.36 22.97
CA ASP A 50 11.13 -0.08 23.10
C ASP A 50 10.01 -0.78 23.89
N SER A 51 9.50 -0.14 24.95
CA SER A 51 8.38 -0.68 25.75
C SER A 51 7.06 -0.68 24.97
N PHE A 52 6.78 0.42 24.26
CA PHE A 52 5.56 0.53 23.45
C PHE A 52 5.59 -0.45 22.27
N GLU A 53 6.76 -0.64 21.64
CA GLU A 53 6.93 -1.66 20.61
C GLU A 53 6.62 -3.04 21.18
N THR A 54 7.23 -3.40 22.31
CA THR A 54 7.02 -4.69 22.97
C THR A 54 5.55 -4.92 23.32
N PHE A 55 4.88 -3.92 23.89
CA PHE A 55 3.45 -3.96 24.19
C PHE A 55 2.61 -4.19 22.92
N SER A 56 2.84 -3.39 21.87
CA SER A 56 2.09 -3.50 20.61
C SER A 56 2.29 -4.86 19.93
N VAL A 57 3.50 -5.40 19.94
CA VAL A 57 3.80 -6.74 19.40
C VAL A 57 3.04 -7.79 20.17
N PHE A 58 3.06 -7.73 21.51
CA PHE A 58 2.35 -8.69 22.33
C PHE A 58 0.84 -8.70 22.02
N VAL A 59 0.23 -7.52 21.90
CA VAL A 59 -1.18 -7.38 21.51
C VAL A 59 -1.44 -7.94 20.11
N PHE A 60 -0.60 -7.63 19.12
CA PHE A 60 -0.77 -8.14 17.75
C PHE A 60 -0.52 -9.64 17.63
N THR A 61 0.40 -10.19 18.42
CA THR A 61 0.62 -11.64 18.48
C THR A 61 -0.58 -12.34 19.11
N ALA A 62 -1.14 -11.80 20.18
CA ALA A 62 -2.36 -12.32 20.78
C ALA A 62 -3.54 -12.28 19.79
N GLU A 63 -3.73 -11.15 19.09
CA GLU A 63 -4.72 -11.02 18.00
C GLU A 63 -4.52 -12.10 16.93
N TYR A 64 -3.29 -12.28 16.44
CA TYR A 64 -2.94 -13.27 15.42
C TYR A 64 -3.23 -14.71 15.86
N ILE A 65 -2.85 -15.07 17.09
CA ILE A 65 -3.11 -16.39 17.66
C ILE A 65 -4.61 -16.63 17.81
N LEU A 66 -5.36 -15.63 18.31
CA LEU A 66 -6.80 -15.73 18.47
C LEU A 66 -7.51 -15.92 17.12
N ARG A 67 -7.05 -15.23 16.06
CA ARG A 67 -7.56 -15.45 14.69
C ARG A 67 -7.27 -16.86 14.19
N LEU A 68 -6.03 -17.33 14.30
CA LEU A 68 -5.71 -18.72 13.92
C LEU A 68 -6.50 -19.72 14.76
N TRP A 69 -6.78 -19.41 16.03
CA TRP A 69 -7.61 -20.24 16.90
C TRP A 69 -9.06 -20.31 16.46
N SER A 70 -9.66 -19.16 16.16
CA SER A 70 -11.08 -19.03 15.81
C SER A 70 -11.40 -19.36 14.35
N CYS A 71 -10.43 -19.33 13.43
CA CYS A 71 -10.65 -19.51 11.99
C CYS A 71 -11.36 -20.83 11.62
N THR A 72 -11.23 -21.89 12.43
CA THR A 72 -11.86 -23.19 12.14
C THR A 72 -13.37 -23.22 12.35
N VAL A 73 -13.98 -22.09 12.73
CA VAL A 73 -15.44 -21.89 12.71
C VAL A 73 -15.95 -21.76 11.27
N HIS A 74 -15.13 -21.21 10.37
CA HIS A 74 -15.49 -21.10 8.96
C HIS A 74 -15.43 -22.47 8.27
N PRO A 75 -16.43 -22.85 7.45
CA PRO A 75 -16.47 -24.16 6.77
C PRO A 75 -15.20 -24.49 5.99
N ASP A 76 -14.64 -23.49 5.27
CA ASP A 76 -13.43 -23.60 4.45
C ASP A 76 -12.14 -23.93 5.23
N TYR A 77 -12.13 -23.69 6.54
CA TYR A 77 -10.98 -23.90 7.45
C TYR A 77 -11.28 -24.85 8.61
N SER A 78 -12.35 -25.64 8.49
CA SER A 78 -12.83 -26.57 9.53
C SER A 78 -11.79 -27.60 9.98
N HIS A 79 -10.87 -27.99 9.10
CA HIS A 79 -9.83 -28.97 9.43
C HIS A 79 -8.84 -28.41 10.48
N HIS A 80 -8.60 -29.18 11.55
CA HIS A 80 -7.84 -28.75 12.74
C HIS A 80 -6.46 -28.14 12.43
N ILE A 81 -5.65 -28.76 11.57
CA ILE A 81 -4.29 -28.31 11.23
C ILE A 81 -4.25 -27.67 9.84
N TRP A 82 -4.68 -28.40 8.81
CA TRP A 82 -4.66 -27.92 7.42
C TRP A 82 -5.53 -26.68 7.17
N GLY A 83 -6.66 -26.53 7.88
CA GLY A 83 -7.50 -25.34 7.78
C GLY A 83 -6.80 -24.08 8.29
N ARG A 84 -6.05 -24.20 9.39
CA ARG A 84 -5.25 -23.10 9.97
C ARG A 84 -4.10 -22.70 9.06
N ILE A 85 -3.38 -23.68 8.49
CA ILE A 85 -2.28 -23.40 7.55
C ILE A 85 -2.83 -22.69 6.30
N ARG A 86 -3.94 -23.19 5.75
CA ARG A 86 -4.62 -22.55 4.60
C ARG A 86 -5.02 -21.11 4.92
N TYR A 87 -5.51 -20.86 6.13
CA TYR A 87 -5.84 -19.51 6.60
C TYR A 87 -4.58 -18.63 6.76
N ALA A 88 -3.52 -19.17 7.36
CA ALA A 88 -2.25 -18.47 7.57
C ALA A 88 -1.59 -18.02 6.25
N LEU A 89 -1.84 -18.74 5.15
CA LEU A 89 -1.34 -18.42 3.82
C LEU A 89 -2.16 -17.36 3.06
N LYS A 90 -3.24 -16.82 3.65
CA LYS A 90 -3.93 -15.66 3.06
C LYS A 90 -3.00 -14.42 3.07
N PRO A 91 -2.96 -13.61 2.00
CA PRO A 91 -2.06 -12.45 1.90
C PRO A 91 -2.11 -11.52 3.12
N LEU A 92 -3.32 -11.19 3.61
CA LEU A 92 -3.48 -10.32 4.76
C LEU A 92 -3.04 -10.96 6.08
N VAL A 93 -3.17 -12.26 6.21
CA VAL A 93 -2.73 -12.99 7.42
C VAL A 93 -1.21 -13.15 7.40
N ILE A 94 -0.59 -13.28 6.22
CA ILE A 94 0.86 -13.21 6.04
C ILE A 94 1.39 -11.84 6.46
N VAL A 95 0.72 -10.76 6.08
CA VAL A 95 1.08 -9.39 6.52
C VAL A 95 1.08 -9.29 8.04
N ASP A 96 0.04 -9.82 8.71
CA ASP A 96 -0.01 -9.83 10.19
C ASP A 96 1.21 -10.53 10.78
N LEU A 97 1.56 -11.71 10.25
CA LEU A 97 2.72 -12.48 10.70
C LEU A 97 4.03 -11.73 10.46
N LEU A 98 4.26 -11.22 9.24
CA LEU A 98 5.47 -10.46 8.89
C LEU A 98 5.63 -9.22 9.76
N SER A 99 4.53 -8.63 10.22
CA SER A 99 4.54 -7.41 11.02
C SER A 99 5.00 -7.62 12.48
N ILE A 100 4.85 -8.83 13.02
CA ILE A 100 5.31 -9.23 14.36
C ILE A 100 6.63 -10.01 14.32
N PHE A 101 6.92 -10.65 13.19
CA PHE A 101 8.07 -11.55 13.02
C PHE A 101 9.43 -10.94 13.40
N PRO A 102 9.79 -9.69 13.01
CA PRO A 102 11.09 -9.11 13.33
C PRO A 102 11.40 -9.04 14.83
N PHE A 103 10.37 -8.94 15.69
CA PHE A 103 10.53 -8.89 17.14
C PHE A 103 11.01 -10.23 17.72
N TYR A 104 10.61 -11.35 17.12
CA TYR A 104 10.95 -12.69 17.60
C TYR A 104 12.28 -13.22 17.07
N LEU A 105 12.82 -12.64 16.00
CA LEU A 105 14.07 -13.08 15.38
C LEU A 105 15.33 -13.02 16.26
N PRO A 106 15.52 -12.02 17.15
CA PRO A 106 16.64 -12.03 18.09
C PRO A 106 16.68 -13.27 18.98
N LEU A 107 15.52 -13.86 19.30
CA LEU A 107 15.42 -15.08 20.11
C LEU A 107 15.92 -16.33 19.35
N LEU A 108 15.93 -16.27 18.02
CA LEU A 108 16.40 -17.35 17.14
C LEU A 108 17.90 -17.22 16.80
N SER A 109 18.63 -16.30 17.44
CA SER A 109 20.06 -16.04 17.21
C SER A 109 20.41 -15.68 15.76
N VAL A 110 19.50 -14.98 15.06
CA VAL A 110 19.72 -14.51 13.67
C VAL A 110 20.70 -13.33 13.64
N ASP A 111 21.53 -13.27 12.59
CA ASP A 111 22.51 -12.21 12.36
C ASP A 111 21.89 -10.80 12.48
N LEU A 112 22.55 -9.93 13.25
CA LEU A 112 22.18 -8.54 13.48
C LEU A 112 22.03 -7.72 12.19
N ARG A 113 22.72 -8.10 11.10
CA ARG A 113 22.58 -7.46 9.79
C ARG A 113 21.22 -7.72 9.15
N ILE A 114 20.77 -8.96 9.23
CA ILE A 114 19.46 -9.39 8.73
C ILE A 114 18.36 -8.70 9.56
N LEU A 115 18.54 -8.62 10.89
CA LEU A 115 17.60 -7.89 11.76
C LEU A 115 17.40 -6.43 11.35
N ARG A 116 18.44 -5.75 10.86
CA ARG A 116 18.35 -4.34 10.43
C ARG A 116 17.42 -4.17 9.24
N ILE A 117 17.54 -5.03 8.23
CA ILE A 117 16.69 -4.98 7.02
C ILE A 117 15.26 -5.34 7.39
N LEU A 118 15.07 -6.37 8.23
CA LEU A 118 13.74 -6.86 8.61
C LEU A 118 12.95 -5.89 9.49
N ARG A 119 13.58 -4.85 10.06
CA ARG A 119 12.85 -3.75 10.70
C ARG A 119 11.89 -3.04 9.75
N ILE A 120 12.13 -3.07 8.43
CA ILE A 120 11.20 -2.49 7.45
C ILE A 120 9.83 -3.17 7.49
N PHE A 121 9.75 -4.45 7.89
CA PHE A 121 8.47 -5.15 8.03
C PHE A 121 7.57 -4.57 9.12
N ARG A 122 8.12 -3.77 10.05
CA ARG A 122 7.29 -3.02 11.01
C ARG A 122 6.37 -2.03 10.30
N ILE A 123 6.78 -1.47 9.16
CA ILE A 123 5.93 -0.58 8.35
C ILE A 123 4.73 -1.34 7.78
N LEU A 124 4.87 -2.64 7.48
CA LEU A 124 3.76 -3.46 6.98
C LEU A 124 2.57 -3.53 7.95
N ARG A 125 2.76 -3.19 9.23
CA ARG A 125 1.66 -3.02 10.21
C ARG A 125 0.58 -2.05 9.72
N ILE A 126 0.95 -1.04 8.93
CA ILE A 126 -0.02 -0.10 8.36
C ILE A 126 -1.03 -0.78 7.44
N LEU A 127 -0.61 -1.85 6.75
CA LEU A 127 -1.48 -2.61 5.85
C LEU A 127 -2.57 -3.37 6.62
N LYS A 128 -2.42 -3.57 7.94
CA LYS A 128 -3.47 -4.12 8.79
C LYS A 128 -4.70 -3.20 8.86
N LEU A 129 -4.55 -1.91 8.56
CA LEU A 129 -5.66 -0.93 8.57
C LEU A 129 -6.74 -1.23 7.53
N GLU A 130 -6.42 -1.94 6.45
CA GLU A 130 -7.38 -2.31 5.40
C GLU A 130 -8.64 -2.99 5.96
N ARG A 131 -8.48 -3.86 6.96
CA ARG A 131 -9.59 -4.58 7.60
C ARG A 131 -10.51 -3.70 8.42
N TYR A 132 -9.99 -2.61 8.97
CA TYR A 132 -10.72 -1.70 9.84
C TYR A 132 -11.42 -0.59 9.05
N PHE A 133 -10.94 -0.28 7.83
CA PHE A 133 -11.57 0.71 6.96
C PHE A 133 -12.38 0.04 5.86
N ARG A 134 -13.71 -0.02 6.03
CA ARG A 134 -14.66 -0.47 4.98
C ARG A 134 -14.44 0.22 3.62
N ALA A 135 -13.98 1.48 3.64
CA ALA A 135 -13.60 2.24 2.45
C ALA A 135 -12.54 1.53 1.59
N MET A 136 -11.65 0.75 2.19
CA MET A 136 -10.59 0.06 1.45
C MET A 136 -11.11 -1.08 0.58
N SER A 137 -12.15 -1.77 1.04
CA SER A 137 -12.83 -2.79 0.23
C SER A 137 -13.46 -2.18 -1.04
N LEU A 138 -13.95 -0.93 -0.96
CA LEU A 138 -14.50 -0.21 -2.11
C LEU A 138 -13.40 0.10 -3.12
N ILE A 139 -12.26 0.63 -2.66
CA ILE A 139 -11.12 0.92 -3.55
C ILE A 139 -10.63 -0.34 -4.25
N VAL A 140 -10.50 -1.47 -3.53
CA VAL A 140 -10.09 -2.75 -4.12
C VAL A 140 -11.09 -3.25 -5.16
N ARG A 141 -12.40 -3.11 -4.91
CA ARG A 141 -13.44 -3.47 -5.89
C ARG A 141 -13.35 -2.61 -7.13
N VAL A 142 -13.24 -1.29 -6.98
CA VAL A 142 -13.08 -0.35 -8.09
C VAL A 142 -11.82 -0.67 -8.90
N LEU A 143 -10.67 -0.81 -8.23
CA LEU A 143 -9.40 -1.17 -8.88
C LEU A 143 -9.49 -2.46 -9.67
N LYS A 144 -10.10 -3.52 -9.12
CA LYS A 144 -10.28 -4.78 -9.83
C LYS A 144 -11.17 -4.63 -11.05
N LYS A 145 -12.23 -3.82 -10.94
CA LYS A 145 -13.18 -3.58 -12.03
C LYS A 145 -12.59 -2.73 -13.15
N THR A 146 -11.73 -1.76 -12.81
CA THR A 146 -11.11 -0.84 -13.77
C THR A 146 -9.69 -1.24 -14.16
N MET A 147 -9.20 -2.42 -13.76
CA MET A 147 -7.79 -2.81 -13.93
C MET A 147 -7.38 -2.84 -15.39
N ASP A 148 -8.20 -3.40 -16.27
CA ASP A 148 -7.87 -3.53 -17.69
C ASP A 148 -7.75 -2.15 -18.38
N GLU A 149 -8.63 -1.22 -18.02
CA GLU A 149 -8.60 0.18 -18.50
C GLU A 149 -7.37 0.92 -17.95
N LEU A 150 -7.05 0.73 -16.66
CA LEU A 150 -5.87 1.31 -16.03
C LEU A 150 -4.59 0.81 -16.69
N VAL A 151 -4.44 -0.50 -16.86
CA VAL A 151 -3.28 -1.10 -17.51
C VAL A 151 -3.14 -0.59 -18.94
N SER A 152 -4.24 -0.50 -19.70
CA SER A 152 -4.23 0.04 -21.06
C SER A 152 -3.77 1.50 -21.11
N SER A 153 -4.26 2.35 -20.19
CA SER A 153 -3.82 3.75 -20.09
C SER A 153 -2.34 3.88 -19.72
N MET A 154 -1.86 3.05 -18.78
CA MET A 154 -0.45 3.04 -18.36
C MET A 154 0.48 2.58 -19.49
N ILE A 155 0.06 1.61 -20.31
CA ILE A 155 0.81 1.18 -21.49
C ILE A 155 0.90 2.32 -22.52
N ALA A 156 -0.20 3.03 -22.78
CA ALA A 156 -0.20 4.16 -23.71
C ALA A 156 0.74 5.29 -23.24
N ILE A 157 0.71 5.63 -21.95
CA ILE A 157 1.64 6.59 -21.33
C ILE A 157 3.10 6.10 -21.47
N GLY A 158 3.35 4.83 -21.20
CA GLY A 158 4.68 4.23 -21.31
C GLY A 158 5.25 4.26 -22.72
N ILE A 159 4.42 3.97 -23.74
CA ILE A 159 4.82 4.05 -25.15
C ILE A 159 5.18 5.49 -25.53
N LEU A 160 4.33 6.46 -25.17
CA LEU A 160 4.61 7.88 -25.43
C LEU A 160 5.93 8.32 -24.76
N LEU A 161 6.13 7.91 -23.50
CA LEU A 161 7.33 8.22 -22.75
C LEU A 161 8.59 7.68 -23.44
N ILE A 162 8.57 6.42 -23.89
CA ILE A 162 9.72 5.80 -24.58
C ILE A 162 10.01 6.52 -25.90
N ILE A 163 8.97 6.85 -26.68
CA ILE A 163 9.12 7.56 -27.97
C ILE A 163 9.77 8.92 -27.74
N VAL A 164 9.23 9.72 -26.81
CA VAL A 164 9.73 11.08 -26.57
C VAL A 164 11.10 11.07 -25.90
N ALA A 165 11.35 10.17 -24.95
CA ALA A 165 12.66 10.05 -24.32
C ALA A 165 13.74 9.65 -25.34
N SER A 166 13.44 8.71 -26.23
CA SER A 166 14.35 8.30 -27.30
C SER A 166 14.61 9.45 -28.26
N LEU A 167 13.57 10.20 -28.63
CA LEU A 167 13.71 11.37 -29.49
C LEU A 167 14.58 12.46 -28.86
N MET A 168 14.36 12.76 -27.57
CA MET A 168 15.13 13.75 -26.83
C MET A 168 16.60 13.38 -26.68
N TYR A 169 16.90 12.10 -26.45
CA TYR A 169 18.28 11.60 -26.43
C TYR A 169 19.02 11.87 -27.74
N TYR A 170 18.36 11.71 -28.90
CA TYR A 170 18.98 12.00 -30.20
C TYR A 170 19.00 13.48 -30.57
N ILE A 171 18.05 14.30 -30.08
CA ILE A 171 18.01 15.74 -30.36
C ILE A 171 19.01 16.50 -29.48
N GLU A 172 19.12 16.14 -28.20
CA GLU A 172 19.98 16.82 -27.22
C GLU A 172 20.82 15.82 -26.41
N PRO A 173 21.77 15.11 -27.04
CA PRO A 173 22.61 14.13 -26.34
C PRO A 173 23.50 14.76 -25.25
N GLU A 174 23.79 16.06 -25.36
CA GLU A 174 24.54 16.83 -24.36
C GLU A 174 23.71 17.19 -23.12
N THR A 175 22.37 17.18 -23.23
CA THR A 175 21.45 17.43 -22.11
C THR A 175 20.95 16.10 -21.52
N PHE A 176 20.65 15.12 -22.38
CA PHE A 176 20.15 13.81 -21.99
C PHE A 176 21.17 12.74 -22.37
N HIS A 177 22.02 12.36 -21.42
CA HIS A 177 23.14 11.44 -21.65
C HIS A 177 22.69 9.99 -21.87
N SER A 178 21.44 9.67 -21.57
CA SER A 178 20.86 8.35 -21.80
C SER A 178 19.34 8.40 -21.96
N ILE A 179 18.76 7.40 -22.63
CA ILE A 179 17.30 7.28 -22.76
C ILE A 179 16.62 7.20 -21.38
N PRO A 180 17.10 6.43 -20.38
CA PRO A 180 16.50 6.43 -19.05
C PRO A 180 16.51 7.80 -18.35
N GLU A 181 17.53 8.63 -18.58
CA GLU A 181 17.58 10.00 -18.05
C GLU A 181 16.53 10.89 -18.72
N ALA A 182 16.35 10.78 -20.04
CA ALA A 182 15.25 11.44 -20.74
C ALA A 182 13.87 10.90 -20.30
N MET A 183 13.77 9.63 -19.94
CA MET A 183 12.54 9.06 -19.35
C MET A 183 12.25 9.64 -17.97
N TRP A 184 13.26 9.87 -17.13
CA TRP A 184 13.08 10.56 -15.84
C TRP A 184 12.47 11.94 -16.04
N TRP A 185 13.06 12.76 -16.92
CA TRP A 185 12.52 14.06 -17.29
C TRP A 185 11.09 13.96 -17.84
N GLY A 186 10.84 12.99 -18.72
CA GLY A 186 9.52 12.73 -19.28
C GLY A 186 8.48 12.39 -18.21
N ILE A 187 8.81 11.53 -17.24
CA ILE A 187 7.92 11.19 -16.11
C ILE A 187 7.61 12.42 -15.26
N VAL A 188 8.63 13.21 -14.90
CA VAL A 188 8.48 14.43 -14.10
C VAL A 188 7.64 15.50 -14.83
N THR A 189 7.75 15.56 -16.16
CA THR A 189 6.99 16.47 -17.01
C THR A 189 5.54 16.00 -17.19
N LEU A 190 5.32 14.73 -17.53
CA LEU A 190 3.99 14.12 -17.72
C LEU A 190 3.15 14.14 -16.44
N SER A 191 3.79 13.93 -15.29
CA SER A 191 3.16 14.00 -13.97
C SER A 191 2.93 15.42 -13.46
N THR A 192 3.30 16.44 -14.24
CA THR A 192 3.18 17.87 -13.89
C THR A 192 3.98 18.30 -12.65
N VAL A 193 4.94 17.49 -12.20
CA VAL A 193 5.80 17.80 -11.04
C VAL A 193 6.83 18.88 -11.38
N GLY A 194 7.55 18.70 -12.49
CA GLY A 194 8.46 19.72 -13.02
C GLY A 194 9.58 20.16 -12.07
N TYR A 195 10.40 19.24 -11.55
CA TYR A 195 11.52 19.58 -10.65
C TYR A 195 12.52 20.59 -11.24
N GLY A 196 12.70 20.60 -12.56
CA GLY A 196 13.58 21.54 -13.25
C GLY A 196 15.08 21.20 -13.14
N ASP A 197 15.40 20.00 -12.69
CA ASP A 197 16.76 19.44 -12.60
C ASP A 197 17.36 19.15 -13.98
N VAL A 198 16.55 18.68 -14.93
CA VAL A 198 16.91 18.50 -16.35
C VAL A 198 15.75 19.00 -17.22
N TYR A 199 16.03 19.67 -18.33
CA TYR A 199 15.03 20.16 -19.29
C TYR A 199 15.66 20.49 -20.65
N PRO A 200 14.89 20.44 -21.76
CA PRO A 200 15.39 20.75 -23.10
C PRO A 200 15.93 22.18 -23.22
N GLN A 201 17.13 22.31 -23.78
CA GLN A 201 17.83 23.59 -23.94
C GLN A 201 17.66 24.15 -25.36
N THR A 202 17.64 23.28 -26.37
CA THR A 202 17.58 23.66 -27.78
C THR A 202 16.16 24.06 -28.19
N ALA A 203 16.04 24.84 -29.28
CA ALA A 203 14.75 25.22 -29.83
C ALA A 203 13.91 23.99 -30.24
N LEU A 204 14.55 22.99 -30.87
CA LEU A 204 13.87 21.77 -31.31
C LEU A 204 13.41 20.92 -30.11
N GLY A 205 14.26 20.74 -29.10
CA GLY A 205 13.89 20.03 -27.88
C GLY A 205 12.76 20.71 -27.12
N LYS A 206 12.73 22.06 -27.09
CA LYS A 206 11.62 22.81 -26.49
C LYS A 206 10.30 22.63 -27.25
N ILE A 207 10.33 22.53 -28.58
CA ILE A 207 9.13 22.21 -29.38
C ILE A 207 8.62 20.81 -29.02
N VAL A 208 9.50 19.81 -29.03
CA VAL A 208 9.14 18.43 -28.67
C VAL A 208 8.61 18.36 -27.23
N GLY A 209 9.28 19.01 -26.28
CA GLY A 209 8.86 19.06 -24.88
C GLY A 209 7.52 19.78 -24.68
N SER A 210 7.24 20.82 -25.47
CA SER A 210 5.94 21.50 -25.43
C SER A 210 4.81 20.60 -25.94
N ILE A 211 5.05 19.83 -27.01
CA ILE A 211 4.11 18.83 -27.51
C ILE A 211 3.88 17.74 -26.47
N LEU A 212 4.95 17.23 -25.85
CA LEU A 212 4.86 16.26 -24.75
C LEU A 212 4.01 16.79 -23.60
N ALA A 213 4.21 18.04 -23.17
CA ALA A 213 3.46 18.62 -22.06
C ALA A 213 1.96 18.68 -22.36
N ILE A 214 1.56 19.07 -23.57
CA ILE A 214 0.15 19.14 -23.98
C ILE A 214 -0.47 17.74 -24.04
N LEU A 215 0.18 16.79 -24.72
CA LEU A 215 -0.30 15.40 -24.82
C LEU A 215 -0.32 14.70 -23.46
N GLY A 216 0.65 15.04 -22.61
CA GLY A 216 0.86 14.46 -21.31
C GLY A 216 -0.27 14.73 -20.34
N ILE A 217 -0.75 15.97 -20.27
CA ILE A 217 -1.87 16.35 -19.40
C ILE A 217 -3.11 15.49 -19.72
N GLY A 218 -3.41 15.28 -21.00
CA GLY A 218 -4.55 14.46 -21.43
C GLY A 218 -4.39 12.99 -21.07
N LEU A 219 -3.24 12.39 -21.41
CA LEU A 219 -3.00 10.96 -21.21
C LEU A 219 -2.77 10.58 -19.75
N PHE A 220 -2.02 11.38 -19.00
CA PHE A 220 -1.74 11.14 -17.58
C PHE A 220 -2.96 11.40 -16.69
N GLY A 221 -3.96 12.15 -17.18
CA GLY A 221 -5.27 12.30 -16.54
C GLY A 221 -6.19 11.08 -16.68
N LEU A 222 -5.94 10.18 -17.64
CA LEU A 222 -6.81 9.01 -17.90
C LEU A 222 -6.92 8.06 -16.71
N PRO A 223 -5.82 7.63 -16.04
CA PRO A 223 -5.93 6.75 -14.88
C PRO A 223 -6.80 7.33 -13.75
N ALA A 224 -6.68 8.64 -13.50
CA ALA A 224 -7.49 9.33 -12.50
C ALA A 224 -8.97 9.37 -12.91
N GLY A 225 -9.26 9.66 -14.18
CA GLY A 225 -10.62 9.65 -14.73
C GLY A 225 -11.29 8.28 -14.69
N ILE A 226 -10.54 7.22 -15.02
CA ILE A 226 -10.99 5.81 -14.96
C ILE A 226 -11.33 5.42 -13.52
N LEU A 227 -10.48 5.77 -12.55
CA LEU A 227 -10.77 5.51 -11.14
C LEU A 227 -12.02 6.27 -10.69
N ALA A 228 -12.11 7.56 -11.02
CA ALA A 228 -13.25 8.40 -10.64
C ALA A 228 -14.58 7.87 -11.19
N SER A 229 -14.62 7.47 -12.47
CA SER A 229 -15.81 6.86 -13.06
C SER A 229 -16.16 5.51 -12.39
N GLY A 230 -15.15 4.70 -12.09
CA GLY A 230 -15.31 3.45 -11.36
C GLY A 230 -15.90 3.62 -9.96
N PHE A 231 -15.45 4.64 -9.22
CA PHE A 231 -16.02 5.00 -7.90
C PHE A 231 -17.47 5.48 -8.01
N ILE A 232 -17.77 6.37 -8.97
CA ILE A 232 -19.13 6.88 -9.17
C ILE A 232 -20.10 5.73 -9.49
N GLU A 233 -19.71 4.81 -10.38
CA GLU A 233 -20.53 3.68 -10.76
C GLU A 233 -20.77 2.71 -9.58
N GLU A 234 -19.76 2.45 -8.77
CA GLU A 234 -19.90 1.56 -7.61
C GLU A 234 -20.76 2.19 -6.49
N LEU A 235 -20.65 3.50 -6.27
CA LEU A 235 -21.51 4.24 -5.35
C LEU A 235 -22.96 4.29 -5.84
N ARG A 236 -23.17 4.46 -7.16
CA ARG A 236 -24.51 4.46 -7.76
C ARG A 236 -25.20 3.11 -7.58
N LYS A 237 -24.50 2.00 -7.86
CA LYS A 237 -25.02 0.64 -7.64
C LYS A 237 -25.45 0.41 -6.20
N LYS A 238 -24.62 0.84 -5.24
CA LYS A 238 -24.95 0.71 -3.82
C LYS A 238 -26.24 1.48 -3.46
N ASN A 239 -26.39 2.70 -3.96
CA ASN A 239 -27.60 3.49 -3.71
C ASN A 239 -28.85 2.85 -4.34
N GLU A 240 -28.74 2.26 -5.54
CA GLU A 240 -29.84 1.55 -6.20
C GLU A 240 -30.24 0.28 -5.44
N GLU A 241 -29.29 -0.49 -4.91
CA GLU A 241 -29.54 -1.67 -4.07
C GLU A 241 -30.22 -1.29 -2.74
N ASP A 242 -29.77 -0.21 -2.09
CA ASP A 242 -30.36 0.30 -0.85
C ASP A 242 -31.82 0.73 -1.05
N LEU A 243 -32.17 1.31 -2.22
CA LEU A 243 -33.54 1.71 -2.57
C LEU A 243 -34.48 0.54 -2.87
N VAL A 244 -33.97 -0.56 -3.44
CA VAL A 244 -34.78 -1.77 -3.75
C VAL A 244 -34.99 -2.65 -2.52
N SER A 245 -34.15 -2.50 -1.50
CA SER A 245 -34.23 -3.23 -0.22
C SER A 245 -35.20 -2.63 0.82
N GLN A 246 -35.83 -1.50 0.50
CA GLN A 246 -36.88 -0.83 1.30
C GLN A 246 -38.27 -1.10 0.73
#